data_AF-A0A1C5WBY9-F1
#
_entry.id   AF-A0A1C5WBY9-F1
#
_cell.length_a   1.000
_cell.length_b   1.000
_cell.length_c   1.000
_cell.angle_alpha   90.00
_cell.angle_beta   90.00
_cell.angle_gamma   90.00
#
_symmetry.space_group_name_H-M   'P 1'
#
loop_
_entity.id
_entity.type
_entity.pdbx_description
1 polymer ?
#
loop_
_entity_poly.entity_id
_entity_poly.type
_entity_poly.pdbx_seq_one_letter_code
_entity_poly.pdbx_strand_id
1 'polypeptide(L)'
;MLSYAVKNGLFHPNCRHTMTQYIHGRTQIPEQIPAEKIKEQRELEQKQRAMERKIRKFKRFAAGTLDPDTAKAYRKKVRQAQQKLKAFINANSEV
;
A
#
# COMPACT_ATOMS: atom_id res chain seq x y z
N MET A 1 -23.17 17.90 -4.51
CA MET A 1 -22.33 18.31 -3.35
C MET A 1 -22.30 17.17 -2.33
N LEU A 2 -21.13 16.85 -1.77
CA LEU A 2 -20.76 15.67 -0.96
C LEU A 2 -21.18 14.28 -1.48
N SER A 3 -22.47 14.00 -1.65
CA SER A 3 -22.98 12.70 -2.15
C SER A 3 -22.36 12.31 -3.50
N TYR A 4 -22.22 13.28 -4.41
CA TYR A 4 -21.50 13.09 -5.68
C TYR A 4 -20.01 12.75 -5.46
N ALA A 5 -19.33 13.43 -4.54
CA ALA A 5 -17.91 13.18 -4.27
C ALA A 5 -17.68 11.80 -3.62
N VAL A 6 -18.56 11.41 -2.69
CA VAL A 6 -18.55 10.08 -2.07
C VAL A 6 -18.80 9.00 -3.12
N LYS A 7 -19.77 9.19 -4.03
CA LYS A 7 -20.00 8.29 -5.17
C LYS A 7 -18.76 8.14 -6.06
N ASN A 8 -17.93 9.19 -6.13
CA ASN A 8 -16.67 9.20 -6.88
C ASN A 8 -15.43 8.81 -6.03
N GLY A 9 -15.62 8.27 -4.82
CA GLY A 9 -14.54 7.67 -4.01
C GLY A 9 -14.03 8.50 -2.84
N LEU A 10 -14.62 9.65 -2.52
CA LEU A 10 -14.31 10.33 -1.26
C LEU A 10 -14.68 9.41 -0.07
N PHE A 11 -13.74 9.24 0.87
CA PHE A 11 -13.84 8.33 2.03
C PHE A 11 -13.97 6.83 1.73
N HIS A 12 -13.50 6.34 0.58
CA HIS A 12 -13.34 4.89 0.37
C HIS A 12 -12.26 4.28 1.30
N PRO A 13 -12.19 2.95 1.52
CA PRO A 13 -11.24 2.36 2.48
C PRO A 13 -9.75 2.67 2.25
N ASN A 14 -9.34 2.89 1.00
CA ASN A 14 -7.97 3.30 0.65
C ASN A 14 -7.76 4.84 0.61
N CYS A 15 -8.76 5.62 1.00
CA CYS A 15 -8.79 7.07 0.86
C CYS A 15 -8.13 7.68 2.07
N ARG A 16 -7.26 8.68 1.88
CA ARG A 16 -6.54 9.36 2.98
C ARG A 16 -7.14 10.72 3.35
N HIS A 17 -8.33 11.01 2.84
CA HIS A 17 -9.01 12.25 3.19
C HIS A 17 -9.47 12.20 4.65
N THR A 18 -9.15 13.25 5.37
CA THR A 18 -9.62 13.48 6.74
C THR A 18 -10.61 14.63 6.75
N MET A 19 -11.65 14.51 7.57
CA MET A 19 -12.57 15.61 7.84
C MET A 19 -12.08 16.34 9.07
N THR A 20 -11.72 17.61 8.92
CA THR A 20 -11.27 18.45 10.04
C THR A 20 -12.13 19.71 10.08
N GLN A 21 -12.44 20.18 11.29
CA GLN A 21 -13.19 21.42 11.48
C GLN A 21 -12.30 22.62 11.11
N TYR A 22 -12.87 23.55 10.34
CA TYR A 22 -12.22 24.82 10.04
C TYR A 22 -12.60 25.86 11.10
N ILE A 23 -11.59 26.45 11.75
CA ILE A 23 -11.72 27.51 12.74
C ILE A 23 -11.10 28.76 12.13
N HIS A 24 -11.94 29.78 11.88
CA HIS A 24 -11.48 31.03 11.29
C HIS A 24 -10.39 31.69 12.15
N GLY A 25 -9.33 32.18 11.51
CA GLY A 25 -8.19 32.84 12.18
C GLY A 25 -7.22 31.87 12.89
N ARG A 26 -7.54 30.58 12.99
CA ARG A 26 -6.69 29.58 13.65
C ARG A 26 -6.28 28.42 12.73
N THR A 27 -7.17 27.94 11.87
CA THR A 27 -6.86 26.83 10.96
C THR A 27 -5.97 27.32 9.84
N GLN A 28 -4.75 26.80 9.78
CA GLN A 28 -3.84 26.96 8.65
C GLN A 28 -4.13 25.86 7.62
N ILE A 29 -4.48 26.27 6.41
CA ILE A 29 -4.68 25.33 5.30
C ILE A 29 -3.29 24.92 4.81
N PRO A 30 -2.97 23.61 4.78
CA PRO A 30 -1.68 23.16 4.28
C PRO A 30 -1.55 23.46 2.79
N GLU A 31 -0.30 23.64 2.33
CA GLU A 31 -0.03 23.73 0.90
C GLU A 31 -0.46 22.46 0.18
N GLN A 32 -1.02 22.64 -1.01
CA GLN A 32 -1.45 21.52 -1.84
C GLN A 32 -0.22 20.78 -2.38
N ILE A 33 -0.16 19.48 -2.12
CA ILE A 33 0.87 18.63 -2.71
C ILE A 33 0.60 18.54 -4.22
N PRO A 34 1.61 18.72 -5.09
CA PRO A 34 1.45 18.57 -6.53
C PRO A 34 0.82 17.23 -6.92
N ALA A 35 -0.16 17.27 -7.83
CA ALA A 35 -0.92 16.08 -8.23
C ALA A 35 -0.03 14.97 -8.80
N GLU A 36 1.07 15.32 -9.46
CA GLU A 36 2.05 14.37 -10.01
C GLU A 36 2.76 13.58 -8.91
N LYS A 37 3.23 14.25 -7.85
CA LYS A 37 3.86 13.59 -6.70
C LYS A 37 2.90 12.62 -6.01
N ILE A 38 1.64 13.01 -5.84
CA ILE A 38 0.59 12.13 -5.29
C ILE A 38 0.40 10.89 -6.20
N LYS A 39 0.45 11.06 -7.52
CA LYS A 39 0.32 9.94 -8.47
C LYS A 39 1.48 8.97 -8.36
N GLU A 40 2.71 9.47 -8.35
CA GLU A 40 3.92 8.66 -8.24
C GLU A 40 3.95 7.84 -6.95
N GLN A 41 3.73 8.48 -5.79
CA GLN A 41 3.68 7.78 -4.51
C GLN A 41 2.60 6.70 -4.48
N ARG A 42 1.43 6.97 -5.08
CA ARG A 42 0.34 5.99 -5.16
C ARG A 42 0.74 4.77 -5.99
N GLU A 43 1.44 4.95 -7.10
CA GLU A 43 1.90 3.85 -7.95
C GLU A 43 2.95 2.99 -7.25
N LEU A 44 3.91 3.61 -6.56
CA LEU A 44 4.90 2.92 -5.74
C LEU A 44 4.22 2.10 -4.64
N GLU A 45 3.27 2.70 -3.93
CA GLU A 45 2.51 2.00 -2.91
C GLU A 45 1.71 0.81 -3.48
N GLN A 46 1.07 0.99 -4.65
CA GLN A 46 0.33 -0.11 -5.30
C GLN A 46 1.26 -1.27 -5.67
N LYS A 47 2.46 -0.97 -6.19
CA LYS A 47 3.50 -1.96 -6.48
C LYS A 47 3.96 -2.68 -5.20
N GLN A 48 4.22 -1.93 -4.13
CA GLN A 48 4.58 -2.50 -2.83
C GLN A 48 3.49 -3.44 -2.29
N ARG A 49 2.22 -2.98 -2.27
CA ARG A 49 1.08 -3.79 -1.80
C ARG A 49 0.92 -5.07 -2.62
N ALA A 50 1.19 -5.04 -3.93
CA ALA A 50 1.17 -6.24 -4.77
C ALA A 50 2.25 -7.25 -4.35
N MET A 51 3.46 -6.79 -4.04
CA MET A 51 4.55 -7.63 -3.53
C MET A 51 4.21 -8.23 -2.17
N GLU A 52 3.65 -7.44 -1.25
CA GLU A 52 3.20 -7.93 0.05
C GLU A 52 2.08 -8.98 -0.06
N ARG A 53 1.10 -8.77 -0.95
CA ARG A 53 0.06 -9.78 -1.23
C ARG A 53 0.68 -11.09 -1.70
N LYS A 54 1.70 -11.04 -2.55
CA LYS A 54 2.43 -12.23 -3.02
C LYS A 54 3.13 -12.95 -1.87
N ILE A 55 3.76 -12.21 -0.94
CA ILE A 55 4.35 -12.79 0.27
C ILE A 55 3.29 -13.47 1.13
N ARG A 56 2.17 -12.79 1.41
CA ARG A 56 1.05 -13.34 2.18
C ARG A 56 0.50 -14.62 1.54
N LYS A 57 0.38 -14.64 0.20
CA LYS A 57 -0.04 -15.83 -0.56
C LYS A 57 0.90 -17.02 -0.33
N PHE A 58 2.21 -16.83 -0.48
CA PHE A 58 3.16 -17.93 -0.28
C PHE A 58 3.27 -18.38 1.18
N LYS A 59 3.14 -17.47 2.15
CA LYS A 59 3.07 -17.84 3.57
C LYS A 59 1.85 -18.73 3.84
N ARG A 60 0.68 -18.36 3.30
CA ARG A 60 -0.54 -19.19 3.39
C ARG A 60 -0.33 -20.58 2.78
N PHE A 61 0.27 -20.66 1.60
CA PHE A 61 0.54 -21.96 0.96
C PHE A 61 1.52 -22.81 1.76
N ALA A 62 2.61 -22.23 2.26
CA ALA A 62 3.57 -22.96 3.08
C ALA A 62 2.96 -23.51 4.38
N ALA A 63 2.00 -22.79 4.98
CA ALA A 63 1.31 -23.22 6.20
C ALA A 63 0.23 -24.27 5.93
N GLY A 64 -0.48 -24.17 4.79
CA GLY A 64 -1.58 -25.07 4.45
C GLY A 64 -1.20 -26.32 3.66
N THR A 65 0.06 -26.47 3.26
CA THR A 65 0.53 -27.62 2.46
C THR A 65 1.01 -28.74 3.38
N LEU A 66 0.44 -29.93 3.22
CA LEU A 66 0.77 -31.11 4.02
C LEU A 66 2.09 -31.77 3.61
N ASP A 67 2.39 -31.78 2.31
CA ASP A 67 3.63 -32.35 1.80
C ASP A 67 4.85 -31.48 2.22
N PRO A 68 5.83 -32.06 2.94
CA PRO A 68 6.96 -31.30 3.48
C PRO A 68 7.84 -30.62 2.42
N ASP A 69 8.04 -31.27 1.26
CA ASP A 69 8.93 -30.77 0.21
C ASP A 69 8.33 -29.57 -0.53
N THR A 70 7.05 -29.66 -0.88
CA THR A 70 6.32 -28.52 -1.45
C THR A 70 6.16 -27.38 -0.44
N ALA A 71 5.93 -27.66 0.84
CA ALA A 71 5.94 -26.63 1.89
C ALA A 71 7.30 -25.94 1.98
N LYS A 72 8.42 -26.69 1.90
CA LYS A 72 9.78 -26.15 1.85
C LYS A 72 10.01 -25.28 0.61
N ALA A 73 9.50 -25.69 -0.55
CA ALA A 73 9.55 -24.89 -1.78
C ALA A 73 8.80 -23.56 -1.63
N TYR A 74 7.61 -23.56 -1.00
CA TYR A 74 6.89 -22.31 -0.71
C TYR A 74 7.64 -21.41 0.27
N ARG A 75 8.26 -21.96 1.32
CA ARG A 75 9.12 -21.17 2.23
C ARG A 75 10.29 -20.52 1.47
N LYS A 76 10.90 -21.21 0.50
CA LYS A 76 11.92 -20.62 -0.38
C LYS A 76 11.36 -19.46 -1.21
N LYS A 77 10.16 -19.62 -1.79
CA LYS A 77 9.47 -18.55 -2.53
C LYS A 77 9.14 -17.35 -1.63
N VAL A 78 8.77 -17.56 -0.36
CA VAL A 78 8.57 -16.49 0.63
C VAL A 78 9.84 -15.67 0.79
N ARG A 79 10.99 -16.31 1.04
CA ARG A 79 12.28 -15.63 1.21
C ARG A 79 12.66 -14.81 -0.01
N GLN A 80 12.52 -15.37 -1.20
CA GLN A 80 12.78 -14.67 -2.47
C GLN A 80 11.87 -13.45 -2.65
N ALA A 81 10.57 -13.59 -2.35
CA ALA A 81 9.63 -12.48 -2.45
C ALA A 81 9.92 -11.38 -1.42
N GLN A 82 10.32 -11.74 -0.20
CA GLN A 82 10.75 -10.79 0.83
C GLN A 82 12.01 -10.04 0.43
N GLN A 83 13.00 -10.72 -0.16
CA GLN A 83 14.21 -10.07 -0.65
C GLN A 83 13.89 -9.05 -1.75
N LYS A 84 12.99 -9.39 -2.68
CA LYS A 84 12.52 -8.46 -3.72
C LYS A 84 11.81 -7.24 -3.12
N LEU A 85 10.93 -7.45 -2.14
CA LEU A 85 10.27 -6.35 -1.45
C LEU A 85 11.28 -5.45 -0.73
N LYS A 86 12.26 -6.02 -0.03
CA LYS A 86 13.32 -5.26 0.64
C LYS A 86 14.14 -4.43 -0.35
N ALA A 87 14.54 -5.02 -1.47
CA ALA A 87 15.25 -4.31 -2.53
C ALA A 87 14.41 -3.17 -3.11
N PHE A 88 13.12 -3.40 -3.33
CA PHE A 88 12.20 -2.35 -3.78
C PHE A 88 12.09 -1.20 -2.78
N ILE A 89 11.89 -1.48 -1.49
CA ILE A 89 11.80 -0.45 -0.46
C ILE A 89 13.10 0.36 -0.39
N ASN A 90 14.26 -0.32 -0.39
CA ASN A 90 15.56 0.35 -0.36
C ASN A 90 15.80 1.24 -1.58
N ALA A 91 15.32 0.83 -2.77
CA ALA A 91 15.46 1.62 -3.99
C ALA A 91 14.52 2.84 -4.03
N ASN A 92 13.50 2.88 -3.17
CA ASN A 92 12.48 3.93 -3.14
C ASN A 92 12.38 4.56 -1.73
N SER A 93 13.45 4.54 -0.93
CA SER A 93 13.41 5.03 0.46
C SER A 93 13.41 6.56 0.56
N GLU A 94 13.75 7.26 -0.52
CA GLU A 94 13.87 8.73 -0.57
C GLU A 94 12.64 9.40 -1.22
N VAL A 95 11.62 8.63 -1.61
CA VAL A 95 10.35 9.07 -2.23
C VAL A 95 9.18 8.88 -1.27
#